data_AF-A0A538NM99-F1
#
_entry.id   AF-A0A538NM99-F1
#
_cell.length_a   1.000
_cell.length_b   1.000
_cell.length_c   1.000
_cell.angle_alpha   90.00
_cell.angle_beta   90.00
_cell.angle_gamma   90.00
#
_symmetry.space_group_name_H-M   'P 1'
#
loop_
_entity.id
_entity.type
_entity.pdbx_description
1 polymer ?
#
loop_
_entity_poly.entity_id
_entity_poly.type
_entity_poly.pdbx_seq_one_letter_code
_entity_poly.pdbx_strand_id
1 'polypeptide(L)'
;MPFKSTLTSRKLLSCARVLARTSKRIFSIFSSAPTKLFSSIPAPSRIRKRCPWRKRSWNYCRIRTTKSFHSWLRIPTGTWIIAPAILSSRRFFGFTNWPNGIAHLDLGDRTVNVIPTPGHNETHVAFYDSRTGILFSGDFLMPGRLLIEDAAAYRESALRVVDFLKTRPLTHILGGHIELNTAGQAYRFGSHYHPNEHRLELAREDLTALPAAFDGFNGFYARHSNYILTNPIHNLLALAIIAVAVLILIVWGVRRLLRRRRPRSSGVSSFSRSR
;
A
#
# COMPACT_ATOMS: atom_id res chain seq x y z
N MET A 1 -14.06 81.62 -22.13
CA MET A 1 -13.92 80.18 -22.47
C MET A 1 -14.59 79.35 -21.38
N PRO A 2 -15.32 78.28 -21.73
CA PRO A 2 -16.53 77.90 -21.01
C PRO A 2 -16.41 76.64 -20.14
N PHE A 3 -17.40 76.53 -19.24
CA PHE A 3 -18.11 75.34 -18.76
C PHE A 3 -17.52 74.37 -17.71
N LYS A 4 -18.07 74.50 -16.50
CA LYS A 4 -18.30 73.41 -15.54
C LYS A 4 -19.40 72.47 -16.07
N SER A 5 -19.21 71.15 -15.97
CA SER A 5 -20.24 70.21 -15.49
C SER A 5 -19.70 68.76 -15.40
N THR A 6 -19.67 68.24 -14.18
CA THR A 6 -20.15 66.90 -13.78
C THR A 6 -20.27 65.82 -14.87
N LEU A 7 -19.43 64.79 -14.80
CA LEU A 7 -19.79 63.46 -15.27
C LEU A 7 -19.84 62.47 -14.11
N THR A 8 -21.01 61.87 -14.01
CA THR A 8 -21.51 60.94 -13.03
C THR A 8 -20.90 59.53 -13.17
N SER A 9 -20.91 58.81 -12.05
CA SER A 9 -20.51 57.42 -11.79
C SER A 9 -21.04 56.32 -12.76
N ARG A 10 -21.76 56.68 -13.83
CA ARG A 10 -22.28 55.73 -14.83
C ARG A 10 -21.26 55.27 -15.88
N LYS A 11 -20.06 55.85 -15.99
CA LYS A 11 -19.03 55.36 -16.93
C LYS A 11 -18.13 54.24 -16.39
N LEU A 12 -18.09 54.01 -15.07
CA LEU A 12 -17.39 52.86 -14.48
C LEU A 12 -18.20 51.55 -14.58
N LEU A 13 -19.51 51.61 -14.78
CA LEU A 13 -20.37 50.43 -14.94
C LEU A 13 -20.47 49.87 -16.37
N SER A 14 -19.97 50.58 -17.39
CA SER A 14 -20.04 50.11 -18.79
C SER A 14 -18.83 49.24 -19.20
N CYS A 15 -17.62 49.52 -18.68
CA CYS A 15 -16.47 48.62 -18.86
C CYS A 15 -16.57 47.31 -18.07
N ALA A 16 -17.26 47.32 -16.92
CA ALA A 16 -17.46 46.12 -16.10
C ALA A 16 -18.48 45.12 -16.70
N ARG A 17 -19.35 45.55 -17.64
CA ARG A 17 -20.35 44.65 -18.27
C ARG A 17 -19.89 43.98 -19.56
N VAL A 18 -18.87 44.51 -20.24
CA VAL A 18 -18.32 43.90 -21.46
C VAL A 18 -17.21 42.87 -21.12
N LEU A 19 -16.45 43.08 -20.04
CA LEU A 19 -15.49 42.09 -19.52
C LEU A 19 -16.13 40.93 -18.72
N ALA A 20 -17.35 41.11 -18.20
CA ALA A 20 -18.09 40.05 -17.52
C ALA A 20 -18.90 39.13 -18.47
N ARG A 21 -18.96 39.43 -19.78
CA ARG A 21 -19.69 38.63 -20.78
C ARG A 21 -18.81 37.76 -21.69
N THR A 22 -17.50 37.99 -21.70
CA THR A 22 -16.52 37.13 -22.42
C THR A 22 -15.80 36.13 -21.50
N SER A 23 -15.80 36.32 -20.18
CA SER A 23 -15.26 35.34 -19.21
C SER A 23 -16.20 34.14 -18.95
N LYS A 24 -17.51 34.27 -19.24
CA LYS A 24 -18.51 33.20 -19.07
C LYS A 24 -18.68 32.25 -20.27
N ARG A 25 -17.92 32.41 -21.36
CA ARG A 25 -17.99 31.51 -22.53
C ARG A 25 -16.71 30.70 -22.82
N ILE A 26 -15.69 30.84 -21.99
CA ILE A 26 -14.47 29.99 -22.03
C ILE A 26 -14.39 29.06 -20.80
N PHE A 27 -15.23 29.26 -19.79
CA PHE A 27 -15.30 28.41 -18.58
C PHE A 27 -16.46 27.39 -18.57
N SER A 28 -17.05 27.08 -19.73
CA SER A 28 -18.15 26.09 -19.85
C SER A 28 -17.87 24.94 -20.84
N ILE A 29 -16.61 24.61 -21.11
CA ILE A 29 -16.24 23.43 -21.92
C ILE A 29 -15.40 22.39 -21.13
N PHE A 30 -14.99 22.67 -19.90
CA PHE A 30 -14.36 21.69 -19.01
C PHE A 30 -14.97 21.73 -17.61
N SER A 31 -16.26 21.41 -17.51
CA SER A 31 -16.94 21.22 -16.22
C SER A 31 -18.01 20.13 -16.34
N SER A 32 -17.57 18.90 -16.62
CA SER A 32 -18.39 17.71 -16.40
C SER A 32 -17.50 16.48 -16.24
N ALA A 33 -16.79 16.41 -15.12
CA ALA A 33 -16.25 15.16 -14.61
C ALA A 33 -16.30 15.21 -13.07
N PRO A 34 -17.16 14.43 -12.40
CA PRO A 34 -17.09 14.34 -10.95
C PRO A 34 -15.86 13.50 -10.56
N THR A 35 -14.78 14.18 -10.18
CA THR A 35 -13.67 13.63 -9.40
C THR A 35 -14.15 13.30 -7.98
N LYS A 36 -15.00 12.28 -7.86
CA LYS A 36 -15.43 11.70 -6.57
C LYS A 36 -15.42 10.18 -6.65
N LEU A 37 -14.27 9.57 -6.86
CA LEU A 37 -14.12 8.14 -6.58
C LEU A 37 -12.73 7.88 -6.00
N PHE A 38 -12.73 7.20 -4.86
CA PHE A 38 -11.59 6.83 -4.01
C PHE A 38 -10.99 7.95 -3.15
N SER A 39 -11.21 7.84 -1.83
CA SER A 39 -10.45 8.55 -0.82
C SER A 39 -10.07 7.57 0.29
N SER A 40 -8.79 7.23 0.43
CA SER A 40 -8.20 6.71 1.66
C SER A 40 -8.08 7.89 2.63
N ILE A 41 -9.05 8.06 3.53
CA ILE A 41 -9.01 9.12 4.55
C ILE A 41 -8.47 8.53 5.87
N PRO A 42 -7.47 9.14 6.52
CA PRO A 42 -7.13 8.83 7.91
C PRO A 42 -8.24 9.32 8.85
N ALA A 43 -8.63 8.49 9.82
CA ALA A 43 -9.73 8.79 10.75
C ALA A 43 -9.52 10.13 11.51
N PRO A 44 -10.56 10.97 11.68
CA PRO A 44 -10.46 12.18 12.47
C PRO A 44 -10.27 11.89 13.96
N SER A 45 -9.41 12.70 14.58
CA SER A 45 -8.82 12.59 15.93
C SER A 45 -9.78 12.87 17.10
N ARG A 46 -10.98 12.28 17.12
CA ARG A 46 -11.91 12.40 18.27
C ARG A 46 -12.57 11.09 18.67
N ILE A 47 -11.76 10.06 18.94
CA ILE A 47 -12.13 8.97 19.86
C ILE A 47 -10.92 8.68 20.73
N ARG A 48 -10.89 9.32 21.92
CA ARG A 48 -9.87 9.09 22.93
C ARG A 48 -10.27 7.86 23.75
N LYS A 49 -9.92 6.66 23.28
CA LYS A 49 -9.73 5.48 24.14
C LYS A 49 -8.51 4.71 23.67
N ARG A 50 -7.58 4.48 24.62
CA ARG A 50 -6.29 3.82 24.46
C ARG A 50 -6.43 2.50 23.70
N CYS A 51 -5.84 2.39 22.52
CA CYS A 51 -5.55 1.13 21.84
C CYS A 51 -4.06 1.13 21.45
N PRO A 52 -3.25 0.16 21.90
CA PRO A 52 -1.85 0.07 21.53
C PRO A 52 -1.70 -0.39 20.07
N TRP A 53 -0.76 0.25 19.40
CA TRP A 53 -0.47 0.26 17.97
C TRP A 53 -0.36 -1.12 17.29
N ARG A 54 -1.10 -1.28 16.19
CA ARG A 54 -0.73 -2.17 15.07
C ARG A 54 -1.19 -1.48 13.79
N LYS A 55 -0.26 -1.12 12.89
CA LYS A 55 -0.60 -0.72 11.51
C LYS A 55 -1.34 -1.91 10.88
N ARG A 56 -2.67 -1.83 10.79
CA ARG A 56 -3.47 -2.79 10.02
C ARG A 56 -3.45 -2.33 8.57
N SER A 57 -3.17 -3.28 7.69
CA SER A 57 -3.22 -3.19 6.23
C SER A 57 -4.40 -2.37 5.74
N TRP A 58 -4.17 -1.59 4.68
CA TRP A 58 -5.17 -0.71 4.09
C TRP A 58 -6.16 -1.50 3.22
N ASN A 59 -7.03 -2.30 3.84
CA ASN A 59 -8.11 -3.01 3.14
C ASN A 59 -9.47 -2.28 3.23
N TYR A 60 -9.48 -0.94 3.32
CA TYR A 60 -10.73 -0.18 3.40
C TYR A 60 -11.10 0.43 2.05
N CYS A 61 -11.88 -0.30 1.26
CA CYS A 61 -12.53 0.24 0.08
C CYS A 61 -13.82 0.97 0.49
N ARG A 62 -13.86 2.31 0.36
CA ARG A 62 -15.07 3.10 0.54
C ARG A 62 -15.83 3.16 -0.78
N ILE A 63 -16.88 2.35 -0.91
CA ILE A 63 -17.73 2.34 -2.10
C ILE A 63 -19.04 3.06 -1.77
N ARG A 64 -19.41 4.09 -2.55
CA ARG A 64 -20.71 4.77 -2.47
C ARG A 64 -21.53 4.41 -3.71
N THR A 65 -22.58 3.61 -3.54
CA THR A 65 -23.52 3.25 -4.62
C THR A 65 -24.94 3.72 -4.27
N THR A 66 -25.79 3.95 -5.27
CA THR A 66 -27.16 4.46 -5.12
C THR A 66 -28.24 3.37 -5.01
N LYS A 67 -27.89 2.08 -4.87
CA LYS A 67 -28.88 0.98 -4.76
C LYS A 67 -28.55 -0.03 -3.66
N SER A 68 -29.61 -0.52 -3.02
CA SER A 68 -29.64 -1.29 -1.77
C SER A 68 -29.41 -2.79 -2.00
N PHE A 69 -28.48 -3.41 -1.25
CA PHE A 69 -28.37 -4.87 -1.11
C PHE A 69 -27.96 -5.29 0.31
N HIS A 70 -28.46 -6.43 0.78
CA HIS A 70 -28.53 -6.83 2.19
C HIS A 70 -27.18 -7.19 2.88
N SER A 71 -27.19 -6.99 4.20
CA SER A 71 -26.24 -7.44 5.24
C SER A 71 -24.80 -6.93 5.17
N TRP A 72 -24.63 -5.64 5.48
CA TRP A 72 -23.34 -5.03 5.82
C TRP A 72 -23.60 -3.93 6.85
N LEU A 73 -22.55 -3.46 7.53
CA LEU A 73 -22.65 -2.25 8.35
C LEU A 73 -22.81 -1.04 7.41
N ARG A 74 -24.06 -0.77 7.01
CA ARG A 74 -24.44 0.39 6.22
C ARG A 74 -24.31 1.61 7.10
N ILE A 75 -23.28 2.42 6.85
CA ILE A 75 -23.23 3.80 7.36
C ILE A 75 -24.36 4.57 6.65
N PRO A 76 -25.08 5.51 7.30
CA PRO A 76 -26.25 6.20 6.74
C PRO A 76 -26.05 6.87 5.37
N THR A 77 -24.81 6.98 4.89
CA THR A 77 -24.41 7.63 3.64
C THR A 77 -24.36 6.72 2.41
N GLY A 78 -24.94 5.50 2.46
CA GLY A 78 -24.85 4.54 1.35
C GLY A 78 -23.44 4.02 1.13
N THR A 79 -22.70 3.81 2.23
CA THR A 79 -21.30 3.37 2.22
C THR A 79 -21.20 1.95 2.75
N TRP A 80 -20.53 1.10 1.97
CA TRP A 80 -20.24 -0.28 2.32
C TRP A 80 -18.80 -0.39 2.85
N ILE A 81 -18.63 -1.09 3.97
CA ILE A 81 -17.33 -1.47 4.52
C ILE A 81 -17.25 -2.99 4.47
N ILE A 82 -16.24 -3.50 3.77
CA ILE A 82 -15.99 -4.93 3.62
C ILE A 82 -14.95 -5.33 4.67
N ALA A 83 -15.26 -6.37 5.44
CA ALA A 83 -14.28 -6.93 6.38
C ALA A 83 -13.15 -7.63 5.60
N PRO A 84 -11.89 -7.52 6.06
CA PRO A 84 -10.73 -8.15 5.40
C PRO A 84 -10.70 -9.65 5.71
N ALA A 85 -11.67 -10.39 5.17
CA ALA A 85 -11.79 -11.84 5.25
C ALA A 85 -12.09 -12.40 3.86
N ILE A 86 -11.54 -13.57 3.52
CA ILE A 86 -11.72 -14.19 2.20
C ILE A 86 -13.21 -14.41 1.91
N LEU A 87 -13.94 -15.00 2.86
CA LEU A 87 -15.37 -15.28 2.70
C LEU A 87 -16.18 -14.00 2.49
N SER A 88 -15.87 -12.93 3.21
CA SER A 88 -16.51 -11.63 3.06
C SER A 88 -16.21 -11.01 1.69
N SER A 89 -14.97 -11.07 1.23
CA SER A 89 -14.54 -10.52 -0.06
C SER A 89 -15.15 -11.30 -1.22
N ARG A 90 -15.10 -12.64 -1.17
CA ARG A 90 -15.72 -13.52 -2.17
C ARG A 90 -17.22 -13.27 -2.28
N ARG A 91 -17.92 -13.18 -1.16
CA ARG A 91 -19.37 -12.99 -1.12
C ARG A 91 -19.79 -11.58 -1.56
N PHE A 92 -19.05 -10.54 -1.14
CA PHE A 92 -19.35 -9.16 -1.53
C PHE A 92 -19.21 -8.94 -3.04
N PHE A 93 -18.07 -9.36 -3.60
CA PHE A 93 -17.78 -9.15 -5.02
C PHE A 93 -18.40 -10.23 -5.93
N GLY A 94 -18.96 -11.31 -5.37
CA GLY A 94 -19.58 -12.37 -6.15
C GLY A 94 -18.58 -13.29 -6.87
N PHE A 95 -17.40 -13.50 -6.29
CA PHE A 95 -16.39 -14.39 -6.89
C PHE A 95 -16.84 -15.86 -6.86
N THR A 96 -16.99 -16.46 -8.03
CA THR A 96 -17.32 -17.89 -8.21
C THR A 96 -16.07 -18.77 -8.26
N ASN A 97 -14.95 -18.24 -8.75
CA ASN A 97 -13.68 -18.94 -8.89
C ASN A 97 -12.56 -18.13 -8.22
N TRP A 98 -12.34 -18.26 -6.92
CA TRP A 98 -11.28 -17.53 -6.22
C TRP A 98 -9.97 -18.36 -6.18
N PRO A 99 -8.78 -17.78 -6.44
CA PRO A 99 -8.50 -16.37 -6.81
C PRO A 99 -8.46 -16.12 -8.33
N ASN A 100 -8.87 -17.08 -9.17
CA ASN A 100 -8.60 -17.05 -10.61
C ASN A 100 -9.64 -16.26 -11.44
N GLY A 101 -10.80 -15.99 -10.89
CA GLY A 101 -11.90 -15.28 -11.52
C GLY A 101 -11.78 -13.77 -11.34
N ILE A 102 -12.35 -13.04 -12.28
CA ILE A 102 -12.52 -11.58 -12.21
C ILE A 102 -13.96 -11.30 -11.80
N ALA A 103 -14.13 -10.39 -10.86
CA ALA A 103 -15.44 -9.87 -10.49
C ALA A 103 -15.65 -8.46 -11.04
N HIS A 104 -16.90 -8.01 -11.03
CA HIS A 104 -17.28 -6.69 -11.53
C HIS A 104 -18.01 -5.93 -10.44
N LEU A 105 -17.57 -4.69 -10.21
CA LEU A 105 -18.19 -3.77 -9.29
C LEU A 105 -18.95 -2.72 -10.11
N ASP A 106 -20.28 -2.73 -9.98
CA ASP A 106 -21.16 -1.73 -10.58
C ASP A 106 -21.26 -0.49 -9.68
N LEU A 107 -20.86 0.65 -10.24
CA LEU A 107 -20.90 1.97 -9.59
C LEU A 107 -21.99 2.87 -10.19
N GLY A 108 -22.89 2.30 -11.00
CA GLY A 108 -23.98 2.98 -11.69
C GLY A 108 -23.69 3.15 -13.18
N ASP A 109 -23.04 4.26 -13.54
CA ASP A 109 -22.64 4.56 -14.93
C ASP A 109 -21.23 4.02 -15.29
N ARG A 110 -20.59 3.31 -14.36
CA ARG A 110 -19.22 2.83 -14.47
C ARG A 110 -19.08 1.46 -13.82
N THR A 111 -18.46 0.53 -14.55
CA THR A 111 -18.10 -0.79 -14.03
C THR A 111 -16.60 -0.86 -13.83
N VAL A 112 -16.18 -1.29 -12.64
CA VAL A 112 -14.77 -1.50 -12.29
C VAL A 112 -14.52 -3.00 -12.15
N ASN A 113 -13.44 -3.49 -12.75
CA ASN A 113 -13.03 -4.89 -12.61
C ASN A 113 -12.31 -5.07 -11.27
N VAL A 114 -12.64 -6.14 -10.56
CA VAL A 114 -12.02 -6.52 -9.29
C VAL A 114 -11.21 -7.76 -9.52
N ILE A 115 -9.89 -7.64 -9.33
CA ILE A 115 -8.91 -8.69 -9.64
C ILE A 115 -8.33 -9.18 -8.31
N PRO A 116 -8.53 -10.45 -7.92
CA PRO A 116 -7.84 -11.00 -6.76
C PRO A 116 -6.33 -10.85 -6.92
N THR A 117 -5.63 -10.47 -5.86
CA THR A 117 -4.17 -10.33 -5.84
C THR A 117 -3.59 -10.84 -4.52
N PRO A 118 -3.89 -12.10 -4.11
CA PRO A 118 -3.28 -12.68 -2.91
C PRO A 118 -1.75 -12.72 -3.03
N GLY A 119 -1.07 -12.58 -1.89
CA GLY A 119 0.39 -12.63 -1.79
C GLY A 119 0.92 -11.70 -0.71
N HIS A 120 0.57 -10.42 -0.76
CA HIS A 120 0.77 -9.49 0.36
C HIS A 120 -0.13 -9.86 1.54
N ASN A 121 -1.38 -10.17 1.22
CA ASN A 121 -2.38 -10.67 2.13
C ASN A 121 -3.31 -11.59 1.35
N GLU A 122 -3.81 -12.65 1.99
CA GLU A 122 -4.69 -13.64 1.35
C GLU A 122 -6.00 -13.06 0.78
N THR A 123 -6.45 -11.89 1.27
CA THR A 123 -7.72 -11.24 0.88
C THR A 123 -7.54 -10.10 -0.14
N HIS A 124 -6.30 -9.79 -0.53
CA HIS A 124 -6.01 -8.59 -1.29
C HIS A 124 -6.64 -8.64 -2.69
N VAL A 125 -7.14 -7.49 -3.15
CA VAL A 125 -7.74 -7.29 -4.48
C VAL A 125 -7.23 -5.98 -5.09
N ALA A 126 -7.10 -5.94 -6.40
CA ALA A 126 -6.82 -4.75 -7.19
C ALA A 126 -8.05 -4.34 -8.00
N PHE A 127 -8.16 -3.06 -8.32
CA PHE A 127 -9.30 -2.51 -9.06
C PHE A 127 -8.84 -1.91 -10.38
N TYR A 128 -9.40 -2.39 -11.49
CA TYR A 128 -9.07 -1.89 -12.82
C TYR A 128 -10.27 -1.17 -13.44
N ASP A 129 -10.06 0.09 -13.80
CA ASP A 129 -11.02 0.88 -14.56
C ASP A 129 -10.64 0.98 -16.05
N SER A 130 -11.18 0.05 -16.83
CA SER A 130 -12.05 0.40 -17.96
C SER A 130 -11.74 1.69 -18.72
N ARG A 131 -12.43 2.72 -18.24
CA ARG A 131 -12.60 4.01 -18.90
C ARG A 131 -11.33 4.86 -18.89
N THR A 132 -10.53 4.76 -17.83
CA THR A 132 -9.30 5.55 -17.65
C THR A 132 -8.03 4.74 -17.95
N GLY A 133 -8.13 3.42 -18.02
CA GLY A 133 -6.98 2.53 -18.11
C GLY A 133 -6.13 2.53 -16.83
N ILE A 134 -6.70 2.83 -15.67
CA ILE A 134 -5.96 2.88 -14.40
C ILE A 134 -6.17 1.58 -13.61
N LEU A 135 -5.06 1.00 -13.13
CA LEU A 135 -5.06 -0.08 -12.15
C LEU A 135 -4.75 0.49 -10.77
N PHE A 136 -5.70 0.44 -9.84
CA PHE A 136 -5.47 0.68 -8.42
C PHE A 136 -4.99 -0.61 -7.76
N SER A 137 -3.68 -0.72 -7.54
CA SER A 137 -3.00 -1.93 -7.09
C SER A 137 -2.87 -2.02 -5.57
N GLY A 138 -3.13 -0.96 -4.81
CA GLY A 138 -2.99 -0.99 -3.35
C GLY A 138 -1.60 -1.48 -2.92
N ASP A 139 -1.54 -2.50 -2.08
CA ASP A 139 -0.29 -3.04 -1.55
C ASP A 139 0.36 -4.12 -2.43
N PHE A 140 -0.22 -4.39 -3.61
CA PHE A 140 0.26 -5.38 -4.58
C PHE A 140 1.39 -4.86 -5.49
N LEU A 141 1.38 -3.59 -5.87
CA LEU A 141 2.47 -3.00 -6.66
C LEU A 141 2.48 -1.50 -6.39
N MET A 142 3.59 -1.00 -5.86
CA MET A 142 3.73 0.39 -5.43
C MET A 142 5.21 0.81 -5.48
N PRO A 143 5.49 2.13 -5.52
CA PRO A 143 6.84 2.66 -5.36
C PRO A 143 7.32 2.55 -3.91
N GLY A 144 7.59 1.32 -3.45
CA GLY A 144 7.83 1.03 -2.04
C GLY A 144 8.24 -0.40 -1.74
N ARG A 145 8.14 -0.78 -0.45
CA ARG A 145 8.36 -2.16 0.01
C ARG A 145 7.10 -2.98 -0.23
N LEU A 146 7.20 -3.98 -1.10
CA LEU A 146 6.21 -5.03 -1.26
C LEU A 146 6.43 -6.06 -0.16
N LEU A 147 5.55 -6.05 0.84
CA LEU A 147 5.61 -6.99 1.95
C LEU A 147 5.00 -8.32 1.50
N ILE A 148 5.78 -9.38 1.53
CA ILE A 148 5.38 -10.69 1.01
C ILE A 148 5.02 -11.60 2.20
N GLU A 149 3.78 -12.07 2.23
CA GLU A 149 3.33 -13.15 3.12
C GLU A 149 3.45 -14.51 2.41
N ASP A 150 3.02 -14.60 1.16
CA ASP A 150 3.10 -15.80 0.31
C ASP A 150 3.66 -15.44 -1.07
N ALA A 151 4.93 -15.80 -1.33
CA ALA A 151 5.61 -15.51 -2.58
C ALA A 151 5.01 -16.24 -3.79
N ALA A 152 4.54 -17.49 -3.62
CA ALA A 152 3.97 -18.27 -4.70
C ALA A 152 2.62 -17.67 -5.13
N ALA A 153 1.75 -17.37 -4.17
CA ALA A 153 0.48 -16.69 -4.46
C ALA A 153 0.68 -15.31 -5.08
N TYR A 154 1.68 -14.55 -4.61
CA TYR A 154 2.02 -13.23 -5.16
C TYR A 154 2.43 -13.32 -6.64
N ARG A 155 3.31 -14.27 -6.97
CA ARG A 155 3.77 -14.49 -8.34
C ARG A 155 2.61 -14.87 -9.26
N GLU A 156 1.75 -15.79 -8.84
CA GLU A 156 0.56 -16.17 -9.61
C GLU A 156 -0.42 -15.00 -9.77
N SER A 157 -0.52 -14.12 -8.77
CA SER A 157 -1.27 -12.88 -8.89
C SER A 157 -0.67 -11.91 -9.89
N ALA A 158 0.66 -11.78 -9.95
CA ALA A 158 1.32 -10.96 -10.97
C ALA A 158 1.08 -11.49 -12.38
N LEU A 159 1.20 -12.79 -12.60
CA LEU A 159 0.88 -13.41 -13.89
C LEU A 159 -0.58 -13.17 -14.30
N ARG A 160 -1.52 -13.31 -13.37
CA ARG A 160 -2.95 -13.07 -13.61
C ARG A 160 -3.23 -11.62 -14.02
N VAL A 161 -2.64 -10.65 -13.33
CA VAL A 161 -2.84 -9.23 -13.64
C VAL A 161 -2.18 -8.87 -14.98
N VAL A 162 -0.98 -9.39 -15.26
CA VAL A 162 -0.29 -9.23 -16.55
C VAL A 162 -1.15 -9.77 -17.69
N ASP A 163 -1.66 -11.00 -17.57
CA ASP A 163 -2.51 -11.63 -18.58
C ASP A 163 -3.82 -10.85 -18.77
N PHE A 164 -4.47 -10.46 -17.67
CA PHE A 164 -5.69 -9.65 -17.71
C PHE A 164 -5.47 -8.31 -18.44
N LEU A 165 -4.32 -7.66 -18.26
CA LEU A 165 -4.04 -6.36 -18.88
C LEU A 165 -3.37 -6.47 -20.25
N LYS A 166 -3.09 -7.67 -20.76
CA LYS A 166 -2.37 -7.89 -22.03
C LYS A 166 -3.05 -7.22 -23.23
N THR A 167 -4.38 -7.27 -23.28
CA THR A 167 -5.20 -6.72 -24.37
C THR A 167 -6.01 -5.48 -23.98
N ARG A 168 -5.71 -4.90 -22.81
CA ARG A 168 -6.47 -3.76 -22.24
C ARG A 168 -5.59 -2.52 -22.12
N PRO A 169 -6.14 -1.30 -22.30
CA PRO A 169 -5.39 -0.07 -22.11
C PRO A 169 -4.88 0.03 -20.67
N LEU A 170 -3.63 0.44 -20.50
CA LEU A 170 -3.06 0.69 -19.17
C LEU A 170 -2.31 2.02 -19.24
N THR A 171 -2.88 3.04 -18.63
CA THR A 171 -2.31 4.38 -18.55
C THR A 171 -1.33 4.45 -17.38
N HIS A 172 -1.79 4.08 -16.18
CA HIS A 172 -0.99 4.09 -14.96
C HIS A 172 -1.41 2.97 -14.00
N ILE A 173 -0.45 2.53 -13.18
CA ILE A 173 -0.69 1.70 -12.01
C ILE A 173 -0.47 2.57 -10.78
N LEU A 174 -1.44 2.59 -9.87
CA LEU A 174 -1.44 3.42 -8.66
C LEU A 174 -1.46 2.54 -7.42
N GLY A 175 -0.34 2.52 -6.70
CA GLY A 175 -0.19 1.82 -5.42
C GLY A 175 -0.92 2.49 -4.27
N GLY A 176 -0.87 1.86 -3.09
CA GLY A 176 -1.48 2.38 -1.85
C GLY A 176 -0.78 3.62 -1.29
N HIS A 177 0.54 3.69 -1.44
CA HIS A 177 1.40 4.76 -0.93
C HIS A 177 2.80 4.71 -1.58
N ILE A 178 3.63 5.70 -1.26
CA ILE A 178 5.03 5.79 -1.70
C ILE A 178 5.94 5.58 -0.49
N GLU A 179 6.96 4.73 -0.63
CA GLU A 179 8.01 4.55 0.38
C GLU A 179 9.42 4.79 -0.17
N LEU A 180 9.54 5.13 -1.45
CA LEU A 180 10.80 5.47 -2.11
C LEU A 180 10.91 6.97 -2.37
N ASN A 181 12.12 7.50 -2.33
CA ASN A 181 12.42 8.83 -2.84
C ASN A 181 12.66 8.81 -4.36
N THR A 182 12.87 9.97 -4.97
CA THR A 182 13.19 10.11 -6.41
C THR A 182 14.48 9.40 -6.84
N ALA A 183 15.38 9.09 -5.91
CA ALA A 183 16.58 8.28 -6.14
C ALA A 183 16.35 6.76 -5.92
N GLY A 184 15.09 6.34 -5.71
CA GLY A 184 14.71 4.95 -5.45
C GLY A 184 15.10 4.43 -4.06
N GLN A 185 15.57 5.28 -3.15
CA GLN A 185 15.95 4.87 -1.80
C GLN A 185 14.72 4.81 -0.89
N ALA A 186 14.62 3.75 -0.10
CA ALA A 186 13.50 3.59 0.83
C ALA A 186 13.67 4.50 2.06
N TYR A 187 12.59 5.18 2.43
CA TYR A 187 12.53 5.85 3.73
C TYR A 187 12.54 4.82 4.87
N ARG A 188 12.91 5.29 6.06
CA ARG A 188 12.84 4.49 7.28
C ARG A 188 11.45 3.86 7.41
N PHE A 189 11.42 2.58 7.79
CA PHE A 189 10.16 1.86 7.96
C PHE A 189 9.27 2.61 8.96
N GLY A 190 8.06 2.94 8.51
CA GLY A 190 7.07 3.67 9.31
C GLY A 190 7.26 5.18 9.40
N SER A 191 8.12 5.80 8.57
CA SER A 191 8.23 7.25 8.51
C SER A 191 6.87 7.91 8.19
N HIS A 192 6.68 9.11 8.74
CA HIS A 192 5.55 9.99 8.45
C HIS A 192 5.96 11.22 7.61
N TYR A 193 7.26 11.34 7.30
CA TYR A 193 7.82 12.44 6.53
C TYR A 193 8.68 11.87 5.40
N HIS A 194 8.34 12.25 4.16
CA HIS A 194 8.96 11.75 2.94
C HIS A 194 9.28 12.94 2.00
N PRO A 195 10.44 13.61 2.16
CA PRO A 195 10.84 14.67 1.25
C PRO A 195 11.38 14.10 -0.07
N ASN A 196 10.90 14.60 -1.21
CA ASN A 196 11.27 14.13 -2.56
C ASN A 196 10.79 12.69 -2.84
N GLU A 197 9.50 12.42 -2.60
CA GLU A 197 8.86 11.15 -2.94
C GLU A 197 9.01 10.78 -4.43
N HIS A 198 9.13 9.48 -4.68
CA HIS A 198 8.94 8.91 -6.00
C HIS A 198 7.55 9.26 -6.54
N ARG A 199 7.39 9.28 -7.86
CA ARG A 199 6.06 9.42 -8.48
C ARG A 199 5.16 8.25 -8.08
N LEU A 200 3.88 8.52 -7.85
CA LEU A 200 2.92 7.45 -7.54
C LEU A 200 2.68 6.55 -8.75
N GLU A 201 2.71 7.13 -9.95
CA GLU A 201 2.41 6.40 -11.17
C GLU A 201 3.53 5.42 -11.51
N LEU A 202 3.16 4.15 -11.59
CA LEU A 202 3.99 3.08 -12.17
C LEU A 202 3.49 2.75 -13.58
N ALA A 203 4.40 2.17 -14.37
CA ALA A 203 4.16 1.87 -15.77
C ALA A 203 3.88 0.37 -16.00
N ARG A 204 3.51 0.01 -17.24
CA ARG A 204 3.25 -1.39 -17.61
C ARG A 204 4.48 -2.26 -17.39
N GLU A 205 5.65 -1.70 -17.67
CA GLU A 205 6.94 -2.36 -17.58
C GLU A 205 7.20 -2.88 -16.16
N ASP A 206 6.84 -2.09 -15.14
CA ASP A 206 6.96 -2.47 -13.72
C ASP A 206 6.14 -3.72 -13.39
N LEU A 207 4.91 -3.78 -13.91
CA LEU A 207 4.02 -4.92 -13.73
C LEU A 207 4.52 -6.15 -14.49
N THR A 208 4.99 -5.99 -15.72
CA THR A 208 5.49 -7.11 -16.53
C THR A 208 6.80 -7.69 -16.01
N ALA A 209 7.61 -6.88 -15.31
CA ALA A 209 8.83 -7.32 -14.66
C ALA A 209 8.57 -8.07 -13.34
N LEU A 210 7.41 -7.85 -12.71
CA LEU A 210 7.10 -8.36 -11.37
C LEU A 210 7.12 -9.90 -11.27
N PRO A 211 6.57 -10.71 -12.21
CA PRO A 211 6.68 -12.16 -12.12
C PRO A 211 8.14 -12.65 -12.09
N ALA A 212 9.00 -12.10 -12.95
CA ALA A 212 10.41 -12.46 -13.02
C ALA A 212 11.19 -12.02 -11.77
N ALA A 213 10.74 -10.94 -11.10
CA ALA A 213 11.31 -10.53 -9.82
C ALA A 213 11.16 -11.61 -8.73
N PHE A 214 10.10 -12.42 -8.79
CA PHE A 214 9.90 -13.54 -7.86
C PHE A 214 10.75 -14.77 -8.20
N ASP A 215 11.15 -14.97 -9.46
CA ASP A 215 12.03 -16.09 -9.84
C ASP A 215 13.44 -15.95 -9.22
N GLY A 216 13.90 -14.70 -9.02
CA GLY A 216 15.17 -14.38 -8.34
C GLY A 216 15.05 -14.08 -6.84
N PHE A 217 13.84 -14.16 -6.25
CA PHE A 217 13.63 -13.76 -4.86
C PHE A 217 14.07 -14.86 -3.89
N ASN A 218 15.09 -14.55 -3.09
CA ASN A 218 15.65 -15.48 -2.09
C ASN A 218 14.76 -15.71 -0.85
N GLY A 219 13.56 -15.14 -0.82
CA GLY A 219 12.65 -15.25 0.32
C GLY A 219 12.89 -14.23 1.43
N PHE A 220 13.89 -13.33 1.36
CA PHE A 220 14.20 -12.34 2.40
C PHE A 220 14.10 -10.92 1.88
N TYR A 221 14.88 -10.61 0.83
CA TYR A 221 15.04 -9.26 0.30
C TYR A 221 15.51 -9.29 -1.15
N ALA A 222 14.86 -8.51 -2.02
CA ALA A 222 15.35 -8.18 -3.36
C ALA A 222 14.99 -6.74 -3.70
N ARG A 223 15.87 -6.06 -4.45
CA ARG A 223 15.69 -4.66 -4.83
C ARG A 223 15.56 -4.53 -6.34
N HIS A 224 14.57 -3.77 -6.77
CA HIS A 224 14.31 -3.41 -8.15
C HIS A 224 14.31 -1.88 -8.30
N SER A 225 14.15 -1.38 -9.53
CA SER A 225 14.15 0.06 -9.83
C SER A 225 13.10 0.82 -9.02
N ASN A 226 11.86 0.33 -9.06
CA ASN A 226 10.70 1.03 -8.53
C ASN A 226 10.09 0.35 -7.30
N TYR A 227 10.63 -0.77 -6.81
CA TYR A 227 10.09 -1.45 -5.64
C TYR A 227 11.13 -2.34 -4.97
N ILE A 228 10.82 -2.77 -3.74
CA ILE A 228 11.64 -3.66 -2.94
C ILE A 228 10.78 -4.83 -2.48
N LEU A 229 11.20 -6.06 -2.80
CA LEU A 229 10.59 -7.27 -2.26
C LEU A 229 11.16 -7.54 -0.88
N THR A 230 10.31 -7.77 0.11
CA THR A 230 10.75 -8.14 1.46
C THR A 230 9.77 -9.07 2.13
N ASN A 231 10.27 -10.13 2.78
CA ASN A 231 9.45 -10.98 3.64
C ASN A 231 9.73 -10.63 5.11
N PRO A 232 8.86 -9.84 5.77
CA PRO A 232 9.12 -9.39 7.14
C PRO A 232 9.17 -10.55 8.14
N ILE A 233 8.43 -11.64 7.92
CA ILE A 233 8.42 -12.79 8.80
C ILE A 233 9.75 -13.53 8.72
N HIS A 234 10.22 -13.83 7.50
CA HIS A 234 11.52 -14.48 7.32
C HIS A 234 12.66 -13.62 7.88
N ASN A 235 12.62 -12.30 7.64
CA ASN A 235 13.62 -11.37 8.17
C ASN A 235 13.64 -11.37 9.71
N LEU A 236 12.47 -11.35 10.36
CA LEU A 236 12.37 -11.43 11.83
C LEU A 236 12.86 -12.77 12.37
N LEU A 237 12.53 -13.88 11.71
CA LEU A 237 13.00 -15.21 12.10
C LEU A 237 14.52 -15.33 11.97
N ALA A 238 15.11 -14.83 10.89
CA ALA A 238 16.57 -14.82 10.72
C ALA A 238 17.26 -14.02 11.83
N LEU A 239 16.75 -12.84 12.18
CA LEU A 239 17.28 -12.04 13.29
C LEU A 239 17.18 -12.78 14.63
N ALA A 240 16.06 -13.45 14.89
CA ALA A 240 15.89 -14.25 16.11
C ALA A 240 16.89 -15.41 16.18
N ILE A 241 17.09 -16.13 15.07
CA ILE A 241 18.07 -17.24 14.97
C ILE A 241 19.49 -16.72 15.23
N ILE A 242 19.87 -15.60 14.60
CA ILE A 242 21.19 -14.98 14.80
C ILE A 242 21.37 -14.58 16.27
N ALA A 243 20.38 -13.94 16.89
CA ALA A 243 20.45 -13.53 18.29
C ALA A 243 20.66 -14.74 19.23
N VAL A 244 19.92 -15.84 19.01
CA VAL A 244 20.08 -17.08 19.79
C VAL A 244 21.47 -17.69 19.58
N ALA A 245 21.96 -17.75 18.34
CA ALA A 245 23.30 -18.26 18.05
C ALA A 245 24.40 -17.45 18.74
N VAL A 246 24.31 -16.12 18.70
CA VAL A 246 25.24 -15.21 19.39
C VAL A 246 25.19 -15.44 20.90
N LEU A 247 24.01 -15.58 21.50
CA LEU A 247 23.87 -15.88 22.92
C LEU A 247 24.51 -17.22 23.30
N ILE A 248 24.32 -18.26 22.49
CA ILE A 248 24.96 -19.58 22.69
C ILE A 248 26.49 -19.43 22.67
N LEU A 249 27.04 -18.70 21.69
CA LEU A 249 28.48 -18.47 21.58
C LEU A 249 29.05 -17.68 22.77
N ILE A 250 28.32 -16.67 23.25
CA ILE A 250 28.69 -15.90 24.44
C ILE A 250 28.72 -16.82 25.67
N VAL A 251 27.66 -17.59 25.90
CA VAL A 251 27.58 -18.52 27.05
C VAL A 251 28.68 -19.57 26.97
N TRP A 252 28.94 -20.11 25.78
CA TRP A 252 30.03 -21.05 25.55
C TRP A 252 31.40 -20.42 25.83
N GLY A 253 31.64 -19.20 25.34
CA GLY A 253 32.87 -18.44 25.57
C GLY A 253 33.13 -18.16 27.05
N VAL A 254 32.09 -17.70 27.78
CA VAL A 254 32.15 -17.46 29.23
C VAL A 254 32.43 -18.77 29.97
N ARG A 255 31.71 -19.86 29.66
CA ARG A 255 31.95 -21.18 30.27
C ARG A 255 33.37 -21.68 30.02
N ARG A 256 33.90 -21.48 28.82
CA ARG A 256 35.28 -21.85 28.47
C ARG A 256 36.30 -21.04 29.24
N LEU A 257 36.08 -19.74 29.41
CA LEU A 257 36.93 -18.86 30.21
C LEU A 257 36.92 -19.27 31.70
N LEU A 258 35.74 -19.53 32.26
CA LEU A 258 35.59 -19.97 33.64
C LEU A 258 36.24 -21.34 33.89
N ARG A 259 36.13 -22.29 32.94
CA ARG A 259 36.83 -23.59 33.03
C ARG A 259 38.36 -23.42 33.01
N ARG A 260 38.89 -22.49 32.23
CA ARG A 260 40.34 -22.19 32.19
C ARG A 260 40.85 -21.55 33.48
N ARG A 261 40.00 -20.80 34.20
CA ARG A 261 40.35 -20.10 35.44
C ARG A 261 40.18 -20.92 36.71
N ARG A 262 39.59 -22.14 36.65
CA ARG A 262 39.56 -23.02 37.82
C ARG A 262 40.99 -23.47 38.15
N PRO A 263 41.52 -23.16 39.35
CA PRO A 263 42.80 -23.71 39.78
C PRO A 263 42.73 -25.23 39.74
N ARG A 264 43.77 -25.89 39.24
CA ARG A 264 43.98 -27.31 39.52
C ARG A 264 44.05 -27.42 41.05
N SER A 265 43.06 -28.04 41.68
CA SER A 265 43.20 -28.47 43.07
C SER A 265 44.42 -29.38 43.13
N SER A 266 45.52 -28.86 43.63
CA SER A 266 46.70 -29.63 43.99
C SER A 266 46.28 -30.64 45.03
N GLY A 267 46.11 -31.90 44.60
CA GLY A 267 46.03 -33.03 45.49
C GLY A 267 47.34 -33.11 46.25
N VAL A 268 47.33 -32.66 47.50
CA VAL A 268 48.36 -33.04 48.47
C VAL A 268 47.93 -34.40 49.00
N SER A 269 48.44 -35.44 48.37
CA SER A 269 48.55 -36.76 48.95
C SER A 269 49.55 -36.70 50.11
N SER A 270 49.07 -36.52 51.35
CA SER A 270 49.88 -36.79 52.53
C SER A 270 49.85 -38.29 52.83
N PHE A 271 50.78 -39.00 52.20
CA PHE A 271 51.26 -40.30 52.66
C PHE A 271 52.10 -40.06 53.93
N SER A 272 51.63 -40.49 55.10
CA SER A 272 52.50 -40.64 56.27
C SER A 272 52.22 -41.96 56.98
N ARG A 273 53.10 -42.93 56.69
CA ARG A 273 53.43 -44.08 57.53
C ARG A 273 53.95 -43.60 58.90
N SER A 274 53.45 -44.18 59.98
CA SER A 274 54.20 -44.48 61.21
C SER A 274 53.37 -45.46 62.07
N ARG A 275 53.80 -46.72 62.09
CA ARG A 275 54.26 -47.51 63.27
C ARG A 275 53.15 -47.93 64.22
#